data_AF-A0A8K0P568-F1
#
_entry.id   AF-A0A8K0P568-F1
#
_cell.length_a   1.000
_cell.length_b   1.000
_cell.length_c   1.000
_cell.angle_alpha   90.00
_cell.angle_beta   90.00
_cell.angle_gamma   90.00
#
_symmetry.space_group_name_H-M   'P 1'
#
loop_
_entity.id
_entity.type
_entity.pdbx_description
1 polymer ?
#
loop_
_entity_poly.entity_id
_entity_poly.type
_entity_poly.pdbx_seq_one_letter_code
_entity_poly.pdbx_strand_id
1 'polypeptide(L)'
;MVAKWDKNFNAVGPALRSKAKHISAQIDARSGEKTVQEIKQLVARLPQVLASKQSLAIHTTIAELIKEKTDTQEFLDSLQKEQEFMNGIDTDKIHPYIEDLIAQKVPLVKASQFYVLRLMCIQSVTNSGLKPKVLDHYRREIVQTYGFEHILTMMNLEKAGLLKTQQSARPYTVLRKTLRLTVEDDSETDPTDVSYVHSVYAPISVRLAQSLARTTGWKSIQDVLGLLPGPTILHQPASITQTPTPLTNLSVPQHMTRPIIGLILKGGSGSSLSSQGDSPKVILVFFLGGCTFAEISALRFLSQQDDSSVEFVIVTTNLINGNTFIESLMEPLGQQNKITS
;
A
#
# COMPACT_ATOMS: atom_id res chain seq x y z
N MET A 1 -10.72 -14.40 9.63
CA MET A 1 -11.27 -13.26 8.86
C MET A 1 -10.20 -12.43 8.15
N VAL A 2 -8.95 -12.40 8.65
CA VAL A 2 -7.83 -11.62 8.06
C VAL A 2 -7.53 -11.97 6.59
N ALA A 3 -7.63 -13.23 6.19
CA ALA A 3 -7.31 -13.70 4.83
C ALA A 3 -8.19 -13.16 3.67
N LYS A 4 -9.19 -12.30 3.93
CA LYS A 4 -10.09 -11.77 2.88
C LYS A 4 -9.74 -10.35 2.42
N TRP A 5 -9.01 -9.59 3.22
CA TRP A 5 -8.79 -8.15 2.97
C TRP A 5 -7.65 -7.89 1.99
N ASP A 6 -6.81 -8.90 1.75
CA ASP A 6 -5.61 -8.79 0.92
C ASP A 6 -5.83 -9.28 -0.52
N LYS A 7 -7.08 -9.49 -0.96
CA LYS A 7 -7.41 -9.94 -2.32
C LYS A 7 -7.79 -8.75 -3.22
N ASN A 8 -7.49 -8.86 -4.51
CA ASN A 8 -8.11 -7.97 -5.50
C ASN A 8 -9.65 -8.13 -5.44
N PHE A 9 -10.38 -7.04 -5.65
CA PHE A 9 -11.84 -7.02 -5.53
C PHE A 9 -12.52 -8.02 -6.47
N ASN A 10 -11.98 -8.25 -7.67
CA ASN A 10 -12.52 -9.23 -8.61
C ASN A 10 -12.44 -10.68 -8.09
N ALA A 11 -11.53 -10.97 -7.16
CA ALA A 11 -11.41 -12.26 -6.48
C ALA A 11 -12.36 -12.41 -5.26
N VAL A 12 -12.96 -11.32 -4.79
CA VAL A 12 -13.81 -11.32 -3.58
C VAL A 12 -15.10 -12.10 -3.82
N GLY A 13 -15.78 -11.91 -4.95
CA GLY A 13 -17.02 -12.62 -5.29
C GLY A 13 -16.88 -14.16 -5.24
N PRO A 14 -15.93 -14.75 -5.99
CA PRO A 14 -15.64 -16.18 -5.91
C PRO A 14 -15.28 -16.66 -4.49
N ALA A 15 -14.51 -15.88 -3.73
CA ALA A 15 -14.13 -16.21 -2.36
C ALA A 15 -15.34 -16.21 -1.39
N LEU A 16 -16.24 -15.24 -1.52
CA LEU A 16 -17.49 -15.19 -0.75
C LEU A 16 -18.39 -16.38 -1.10
N ARG A 17 -18.53 -16.71 -2.38
CA ARG A 17 -19.29 -17.88 -2.85
C ARG A 17 -18.75 -19.19 -2.30
N SER A 18 -17.43 -19.39 -2.35
CA SER A 18 -16.77 -20.57 -1.78
C SER A 18 -17.01 -20.66 -0.27
N LYS A 19 -16.89 -19.53 0.46
CA LYS A 19 -17.16 -19.49 1.90
C LYS A 19 -18.62 -19.77 2.24
N ALA A 20 -19.57 -19.28 1.43
CA ALA A 20 -21.00 -19.55 1.58
C ALA A 20 -21.28 -21.06 1.47
N LYS A 21 -20.75 -21.72 0.42
CA LYS A 21 -20.88 -23.18 0.24
C LYS A 21 -20.32 -23.95 1.45
N HIS A 22 -19.16 -23.55 1.95
CA HIS A 22 -18.55 -24.18 3.12
C HIS A 22 -19.41 -24.00 4.40
N ILE A 23 -19.98 -22.83 4.62
CA ILE A 23 -20.86 -22.58 5.78
C ILE A 23 -22.16 -23.38 5.66
N SER A 24 -22.78 -23.43 4.48
CA SER A 24 -23.97 -24.24 4.23
C SER A 24 -23.70 -25.72 4.50
N ALA A 25 -22.60 -26.27 3.99
CA ALA A 25 -22.23 -27.67 4.26
C ALA A 25 -22.06 -27.98 5.76
N GLN A 26 -21.51 -27.04 6.54
CA GLN A 26 -21.39 -27.19 8.01
C GLN A 26 -22.75 -27.14 8.73
N ILE A 27 -23.71 -26.39 8.21
CA ILE A 27 -25.08 -26.29 8.76
C ILE A 27 -25.90 -27.50 8.33
N ASP A 28 -25.85 -27.94 7.08
CA ASP A 28 -26.62 -29.08 6.55
C ASP A 28 -26.17 -30.39 7.19
N ALA A 29 -24.85 -30.51 7.47
CA ALA A 29 -24.32 -31.61 8.25
C ALA A 29 -25.06 -31.76 9.59
N ARG A 30 -25.70 -30.73 10.17
CA ARG A 30 -26.49 -30.80 11.41
C ARG A 30 -27.69 -31.76 11.34
N SER A 31 -28.25 -32.00 10.16
CA SER A 31 -29.56 -32.65 10.00
C SER A 31 -29.50 -34.18 9.81
N GLY A 32 -28.30 -34.79 9.82
CA GLY A 32 -28.13 -36.25 9.72
C GLY A 32 -28.16 -36.98 11.08
N GLU A 33 -28.28 -38.30 11.05
CA GLU A 33 -28.09 -39.15 12.24
C GLU A 33 -26.65 -39.00 12.77
N LYS A 34 -26.51 -38.70 14.06
CA LYS A 34 -25.21 -38.42 14.69
C LYS A 34 -25.05 -39.09 16.03
N THR A 35 -23.81 -39.47 16.30
CA THR A 35 -23.39 -39.96 17.62
C THR A 35 -23.36 -38.82 18.65
N VAL A 36 -23.46 -39.16 19.93
CA VAL A 36 -23.44 -38.19 21.04
C VAL A 36 -22.13 -37.37 21.08
N GLN A 37 -21.01 -37.95 20.66
CA GLN A 37 -19.72 -37.24 20.58
C GLN A 37 -19.70 -36.17 19.47
N GLU A 38 -20.28 -36.48 18.31
CA GLU A 38 -20.41 -35.53 17.20
C GLU A 38 -21.37 -34.38 17.54
N ILE A 39 -22.43 -34.66 18.32
CA ILE A 39 -23.33 -33.62 18.84
C ILE A 39 -22.58 -32.66 19.75
N LYS A 40 -21.76 -33.15 20.69
CA LYS A 40 -20.95 -32.29 21.58
C LYS A 40 -19.96 -31.41 20.80
N GLN A 41 -19.24 -31.96 19.82
CA GLN A 41 -18.32 -31.19 18.98
C GLN A 41 -19.06 -30.15 18.13
N LEU A 42 -20.27 -30.47 17.65
CA LEU A 42 -21.07 -29.56 16.85
C LEU A 42 -21.60 -28.39 17.68
N VAL A 43 -22.11 -28.65 18.89
CA VAL A 43 -22.55 -27.59 19.83
C VAL A 43 -21.40 -26.65 20.16
N ALA A 44 -20.18 -27.18 20.36
CA ALA A 44 -19.00 -26.36 20.62
C ALA A 44 -18.60 -25.47 19.43
N ARG A 45 -18.79 -25.92 18.19
CA ARG A 45 -18.45 -25.16 16.97
C ARG A 45 -19.55 -24.18 16.53
N LEU A 46 -20.77 -24.34 17.06
CA LEU A 46 -21.94 -23.57 16.64
C LEU A 46 -21.77 -22.04 16.75
N PRO A 47 -21.23 -21.48 17.85
CA PRO A 47 -21.03 -20.03 17.95
C PRO A 47 -20.10 -19.49 16.86
N GLN A 48 -19.05 -20.23 16.52
CA GLN A 48 -18.11 -19.87 15.46
C GLN A 48 -18.75 -19.89 14.07
N VAL A 49 -19.60 -20.88 13.79
CA VAL A 49 -20.32 -20.98 12.51
C VAL A 49 -21.33 -19.84 12.36
N LEU A 50 -22.09 -19.52 13.42
CA LEU A 50 -23.03 -18.39 13.42
C LEU A 50 -22.32 -17.05 13.23
N ALA A 51 -21.21 -16.81 13.95
CA ALA A 51 -20.40 -15.62 13.75
C ALA A 51 -19.82 -15.53 12.32
N SER A 52 -19.41 -16.67 11.75
CA SER A 52 -18.94 -16.74 10.36
C SER A 52 -20.06 -16.43 9.35
N LYS A 53 -21.30 -16.87 9.63
CA LYS A 53 -22.48 -16.57 8.80
C LYS A 53 -22.82 -15.07 8.86
N GLN A 54 -22.80 -14.46 10.04
CA GLN A 54 -23.03 -13.03 10.19
C GLN A 54 -21.94 -12.20 9.49
N SER A 55 -20.67 -12.56 9.68
CA SER A 55 -19.55 -11.94 8.96
C SER A 55 -19.69 -12.07 7.45
N LEU A 56 -20.08 -13.25 6.95
CA LEU A 56 -20.33 -13.46 5.53
C LEU A 56 -21.41 -12.51 5.01
N ALA A 57 -22.54 -12.37 5.72
CA ALA A 57 -23.63 -11.47 5.32
C ALA A 57 -23.14 -10.01 5.22
N ILE A 58 -22.43 -9.52 6.25
CA ILE A 58 -21.86 -8.16 6.26
C ILE A 58 -20.94 -7.96 5.05
N HIS A 59 -20.02 -8.89 4.79
CA HIS A 59 -19.08 -8.76 3.68
C HIS A 59 -19.73 -8.91 2.30
N THR A 60 -20.81 -9.68 2.17
CA THR A 60 -21.60 -9.74 0.94
C THR A 60 -22.23 -8.38 0.65
N THR A 61 -22.89 -7.76 1.63
CA THR A 61 -23.48 -6.42 1.47
C THR A 61 -22.42 -5.37 1.13
N ILE A 62 -21.26 -5.39 1.80
CA ILE A 62 -20.16 -4.47 1.47
C ILE A 62 -19.68 -4.70 0.03
N ALA A 63 -19.52 -5.95 -0.40
CA ALA A 63 -19.09 -6.27 -1.76
C ALA A 63 -20.12 -5.81 -2.80
N GLU A 64 -21.42 -5.94 -2.53
CA GLU A 64 -22.49 -5.43 -3.40
C GLU A 64 -22.41 -3.90 -3.55
N LEU A 65 -22.25 -3.17 -2.44
CA LEU A 65 -22.12 -1.71 -2.46
C LEU A 65 -20.86 -1.24 -3.20
N ILE A 66 -19.73 -1.93 -3.03
CA ILE A 66 -18.51 -1.63 -3.80
C ILE A 66 -18.74 -1.93 -5.28
N LYS A 67 -19.38 -3.08 -5.60
CA LYS A 67 -19.63 -3.52 -6.98
C LYS A 67 -20.49 -2.52 -7.74
N GLU A 68 -21.53 -1.99 -7.10
CA GLU A 68 -22.38 -0.93 -7.66
C GLU A 68 -21.55 0.28 -8.10
N LYS A 69 -20.55 0.70 -7.31
CA LYS A 69 -19.67 1.82 -7.70
C LYS A 69 -18.67 1.42 -8.78
N THR A 70 -18.05 0.24 -8.67
CA THR A 70 -17.01 -0.20 -9.63
C THR A 70 -17.56 -0.56 -11.01
N ASP A 71 -18.85 -0.85 -11.13
CA ASP A 71 -19.52 -1.13 -12.40
C ASP A 71 -19.97 0.14 -13.14
N THR A 72 -19.83 1.32 -12.51
CA THR A 72 -20.17 2.59 -13.18
C THR A 72 -19.15 2.94 -14.26
N GLN A 73 -19.64 3.48 -15.38
CA GLN A 73 -18.76 3.95 -16.47
C GLN A 73 -17.77 5.02 -15.99
N GLU A 74 -18.23 5.93 -15.12
CA GLU A 74 -17.38 6.95 -14.48
C GLU A 74 -16.16 6.33 -13.80
N PHE A 75 -16.35 5.22 -13.06
CA PHE A 75 -15.26 4.52 -12.38
C PHE A 75 -14.33 3.80 -13.35
N LEU A 76 -14.89 3.13 -14.37
CA LEU A 76 -14.10 2.41 -15.36
C LEU A 76 -13.23 3.36 -16.21
N ASP A 77 -13.81 4.48 -16.65
CA ASP A 77 -13.08 5.54 -17.35
C ASP A 77 -11.98 6.11 -16.46
N SER A 78 -12.30 6.37 -15.20
CA SER A 78 -11.35 6.85 -14.20
C SER A 78 -10.16 5.90 -14.04
N LEU A 79 -10.45 4.62 -13.78
CA LEU A 79 -9.44 3.59 -13.60
C LEU A 79 -8.56 3.43 -14.84
N GLN A 80 -9.16 3.44 -16.02
CA GLN A 80 -8.42 3.36 -17.28
C GLN A 80 -7.43 4.54 -17.41
N LYS A 81 -7.85 5.76 -17.06
CA LYS A 81 -6.95 6.94 -17.11
C LYS A 81 -5.83 6.89 -16.08
N GLU A 82 -6.09 6.40 -14.86
CA GLU A 82 -5.01 6.14 -13.90
C GLU A 82 -3.99 5.13 -14.48
N GLN A 83 -4.45 4.06 -15.10
CA GLN A 83 -3.59 3.02 -15.70
C GLN A 83 -2.78 3.54 -16.90
N GLU A 84 -3.39 4.30 -17.80
CA GLU A 84 -2.70 4.95 -18.93
C GLU A 84 -1.56 5.85 -18.44
N PHE A 85 -1.79 6.68 -17.42
CA PHE A 85 -0.73 7.52 -16.85
C PHE A 85 0.36 6.74 -16.15
N MET A 86 0.03 5.68 -15.40
CA MET A 86 1.03 4.78 -14.82
C MET A 86 1.88 4.10 -15.90
N ASN A 87 1.29 3.84 -17.07
CA ASN A 87 1.97 3.34 -18.26
C ASN A 87 2.73 4.42 -19.06
N GLY A 88 2.67 5.68 -18.62
CA GLY A 88 3.35 6.80 -19.27
C GLY A 88 2.71 7.23 -20.59
N ILE A 89 1.45 6.88 -20.82
CA ILE A 89 0.68 7.21 -22.03
C ILE A 89 0.07 8.62 -21.86
N ASP A 90 0.19 9.46 -22.88
CA ASP A 90 -0.41 10.82 -22.95
C ASP A 90 -0.15 11.73 -21.74
N THR A 91 1.05 11.63 -21.16
CA THR A 91 1.42 12.38 -19.95
C THR A 91 2.06 13.75 -20.20
N ASP A 92 2.32 14.16 -21.45
CA ASP A 92 3.13 15.33 -21.80
C ASP A 92 2.36 16.57 -22.28
N LYS A 93 1.03 16.46 -22.35
CA LYS A 93 0.09 17.49 -22.84
C LYS A 93 -1.03 17.69 -21.85
N ILE A 94 -1.82 18.75 -22.09
CA ILE A 94 -3.11 18.91 -21.42
C ILE A 94 -3.97 17.72 -21.82
N HIS A 95 -4.49 17.00 -20.83
CA HIS A 95 -5.27 15.81 -21.03
C HIS A 95 -6.78 16.13 -21.06
N PRO A 96 -7.51 15.84 -22.15
CA PRO A 96 -8.92 16.21 -22.31
C PRO A 96 -9.83 15.71 -21.19
N TYR A 97 -9.63 14.47 -20.73
CA TYR A 97 -10.41 13.92 -19.62
C TYR A 97 -10.27 14.73 -18.32
N ILE A 98 -9.09 15.29 -18.05
CA ILE A 98 -8.90 16.15 -16.86
C ILE A 98 -9.65 17.47 -17.07
N GLU A 99 -9.63 18.04 -18.28
CA GLU A 99 -10.41 19.24 -18.60
C GLU A 99 -11.91 19.01 -18.47
N ASP A 100 -12.41 17.88 -18.98
CA ASP A 100 -13.83 17.52 -18.88
C ASP A 100 -14.28 17.40 -17.42
N LEU A 101 -13.45 16.78 -16.57
CA LEU A 101 -13.72 16.69 -15.13
C LEU A 101 -13.74 18.06 -14.44
N ILE A 102 -12.85 18.97 -14.83
CA ILE A 102 -12.85 20.35 -14.33
C ILE A 102 -14.12 21.07 -14.81
N ALA A 103 -14.44 21.00 -16.10
CA ALA A 103 -15.57 21.67 -16.72
C ALA A 103 -16.93 21.21 -16.16
N GLN A 104 -17.05 19.94 -15.78
CA GLN A 104 -18.24 19.39 -15.11
C GLN A 104 -18.45 19.96 -13.70
N LYS A 105 -17.56 20.84 -13.21
CA LYS A 105 -17.60 21.49 -11.90
C LYS A 105 -17.84 20.50 -10.77
N VAL A 106 -17.14 19.36 -10.83
CA VAL A 106 -17.36 18.34 -9.81
C VAL A 106 -17.01 18.96 -8.44
N PRO A 107 -17.96 19.06 -7.49
CA PRO A 107 -17.78 19.91 -6.32
C PRO A 107 -16.56 19.53 -5.51
N LEU A 108 -15.79 20.57 -5.17
CA LEU A 108 -14.55 20.50 -4.40
C LEU A 108 -14.72 19.72 -3.09
N VAL A 109 -15.80 20.02 -2.37
CA VAL A 109 -16.06 19.47 -1.04
C VAL A 109 -16.44 17.96 -1.05
N LYS A 110 -16.48 17.28 -2.20
CA LYS A 110 -16.81 15.85 -2.33
C LYS A 110 -15.63 15.04 -2.87
N ALA A 111 -15.63 13.74 -2.59
CA ALA A 111 -14.58 12.76 -2.92
C ALA A 111 -14.01 12.80 -4.35
N SER A 112 -14.70 13.43 -5.30
CA SER A 112 -14.27 13.60 -6.69
C SER A 112 -13.37 14.83 -6.94
N GLN A 113 -13.27 15.82 -6.03
CA GLN A 113 -12.24 16.88 -6.12
C GLN A 113 -10.83 16.31 -6.04
N PHE A 114 -10.61 15.50 -5.01
CA PHE A 114 -9.31 14.90 -4.77
C PHE A 114 -8.87 14.12 -6.00
N TYR A 115 -9.83 13.59 -6.76
CA TYR A 115 -9.57 12.84 -7.97
C TYR A 115 -8.91 13.68 -9.09
N VAL A 116 -9.41 14.88 -9.39
CA VAL A 116 -8.78 15.77 -10.41
C VAL A 116 -7.34 16.12 -10.02
N LEU A 117 -7.12 16.52 -8.77
CA LEU A 117 -5.78 16.83 -8.26
C LEU A 117 -4.87 15.60 -8.26
N ARG A 118 -5.39 14.42 -7.91
CA ARG A 118 -4.67 13.15 -7.98
C ARG A 118 -4.25 12.82 -9.41
N LEU A 119 -5.14 12.95 -10.40
CA LEU A 119 -4.82 12.72 -11.81
C LEU A 119 -3.71 13.66 -12.30
N MET A 120 -3.81 14.95 -11.98
CA MET A 120 -2.76 15.93 -12.30
C MET A 120 -1.42 15.54 -11.66
N CYS A 121 -1.44 15.10 -10.39
CA CYS A 121 -0.24 14.64 -9.69
C CYS A 121 0.34 13.36 -10.31
N ILE A 122 -0.49 12.37 -10.64
CA ILE A 122 -0.05 11.12 -11.28
C ILE A 122 0.58 11.44 -12.64
N GLN A 123 -0.08 12.27 -13.46
CA GLN A 123 0.43 12.69 -14.77
C GLN A 123 1.78 13.41 -14.64
N SER A 124 1.94 14.29 -13.65
CA SER A 124 3.20 14.97 -13.34
C SER A 124 4.27 13.99 -12.86
N VAL A 125 3.97 13.11 -11.90
CA VAL A 125 4.95 12.16 -11.34
C VAL A 125 5.44 11.18 -12.40
N THR A 126 4.55 10.63 -13.23
CA THR A 126 4.90 9.65 -14.25
C THR A 126 5.67 10.27 -15.43
N ASN A 127 5.52 11.59 -15.65
CA ASN A 127 6.27 12.33 -16.66
C ASN A 127 7.51 13.08 -16.11
N SER A 128 7.81 12.96 -14.82
CA SER A 128 8.88 13.75 -14.17
C SER A 128 8.67 15.26 -14.29
N GLY A 129 7.42 15.68 -14.11
CA GLY A 129 6.90 17.03 -14.21
C GLY A 129 6.23 17.32 -15.56
N LEU A 130 5.48 18.42 -15.59
CA LEU A 130 4.71 18.87 -16.76
C LEU A 130 5.35 20.14 -17.36
N LYS A 131 5.19 20.33 -18.67
CA LYS A 131 5.70 21.52 -19.36
C LYS A 131 5.08 22.78 -18.73
N PRO A 132 5.79 23.92 -18.64
CA PRO A 132 5.27 25.14 -18.01
C PRO A 132 3.88 25.55 -18.51
N LYS A 133 3.66 25.49 -19.83
CA LYS A 133 2.36 25.78 -20.46
C LYS A 133 1.22 24.89 -19.95
N VAL A 134 1.48 23.60 -19.72
CA VAL A 134 0.48 22.64 -19.22
C VAL A 134 0.17 22.92 -17.75
N LEU A 135 1.19 23.22 -16.93
CA LEU A 135 1.01 23.60 -15.53
C LEU A 135 0.21 24.89 -15.37
N ASP A 136 0.56 25.91 -16.15
CA ASP A 136 -0.12 27.20 -16.07
C ASP A 136 -1.57 27.11 -16.58
N HIS A 137 -1.83 26.22 -17.54
CA HIS A 137 -3.20 25.87 -17.95
C HIS A 137 -3.96 25.25 -16.79
N TYR A 138 -3.46 24.16 -16.19
CA TYR A 138 -4.15 23.53 -15.07
C TYR A 138 -4.33 24.43 -13.86
N ARG A 139 -3.33 25.26 -13.50
CA ARG A 139 -3.47 26.26 -12.44
C ARG A 139 -4.62 27.23 -12.72
N ARG A 140 -4.71 27.72 -13.96
CA ARG A 140 -5.77 28.64 -14.39
C ARG A 140 -7.14 27.98 -14.31
N GLU A 141 -7.30 26.80 -14.89
CA GLU A 141 -8.57 26.07 -14.93
C GLU A 141 -9.06 25.72 -13.53
N ILE A 142 -8.16 25.27 -12.64
CA ILE A 142 -8.48 25.02 -11.24
C ILE A 142 -8.95 26.31 -10.58
N VAL A 143 -8.15 27.38 -10.59
CA VAL A 143 -8.52 28.63 -9.91
C VAL A 143 -9.83 29.23 -10.43
N GLN A 144 -10.06 29.20 -11.74
CA GLN A 144 -11.28 29.76 -12.35
C GLN A 144 -12.53 28.94 -12.03
N THR A 145 -12.41 27.61 -11.97
CA THR A 145 -13.55 26.72 -11.74
C THR A 145 -13.89 26.61 -10.26
N TYR A 146 -12.86 26.62 -9.43
CA TYR A 146 -12.92 26.13 -8.06
C TYR A 146 -12.60 27.18 -7.00
N GLY A 147 -12.06 28.33 -7.39
CA GLY A 147 -11.77 29.44 -6.49
C GLY A 147 -10.29 29.69 -6.31
N PHE A 148 -9.97 30.94 -5.97
CA PHE A 148 -8.61 31.44 -5.84
C PHE A 148 -7.87 30.82 -4.67
N GLU A 149 -8.57 30.40 -3.62
CA GLU A 149 -8.08 29.62 -2.50
C GLU A 149 -7.16 28.45 -2.88
N HIS A 150 -7.47 27.76 -3.99
CA HIS A 150 -6.75 26.58 -4.41
C HIS A 150 -5.36 26.88 -4.98
N ILE A 151 -5.00 28.16 -5.14
CA ILE A 151 -3.61 28.53 -5.42
C ILE A 151 -2.66 28.02 -4.32
N LEU A 152 -3.09 28.05 -3.06
CA LEU A 152 -2.30 27.55 -1.93
C LEU A 152 -2.15 26.03 -2.00
N THR A 153 -3.22 25.31 -2.34
CA THR A 153 -3.18 23.87 -2.60
C THR A 153 -2.17 23.55 -3.71
N MET A 154 -2.20 24.28 -4.82
CA MET A 154 -1.27 24.07 -5.93
C MET A 154 0.19 24.32 -5.52
N MET A 155 0.44 25.36 -4.72
CA MET A 155 1.77 25.63 -4.15
C MET A 155 2.25 24.52 -3.22
N ASN A 156 1.36 23.94 -2.40
CA ASN A 156 1.70 22.84 -1.50
C ASN A 156 2.01 21.55 -2.28
N LEU A 157 1.24 21.25 -3.35
CA LEU A 157 1.53 20.12 -4.25
C LEU A 157 2.87 20.27 -4.97
N GLU A 158 3.24 21.50 -5.35
CA GLU A 158 4.53 21.79 -5.96
C GLU A 158 5.69 21.65 -4.98
N LYS A 159 5.54 22.18 -3.75
CA LYS A 159 6.52 21.99 -2.67
C LYS A 159 6.70 20.53 -2.30
N ALA A 160 5.62 19.74 -2.32
CA ALA A 160 5.65 18.29 -2.10
C ALA A 160 6.27 17.51 -3.29
N GLY A 161 6.55 18.18 -4.41
CA GLY A 161 7.12 17.56 -5.61
C GLY A 161 6.14 16.71 -6.43
N LEU A 162 4.84 16.77 -6.12
CA LEU A 162 3.77 16.04 -6.81
C LEU A 162 3.39 16.71 -8.13
N LEU A 163 3.30 18.04 -8.13
CA LEU A 163 2.99 18.82 -9.32
C LEU A 163 4.15 19.80 -9.61
N LYS A 164 5.03 19.45 -10.55
CA LYS A 164 6.28 20.18 -10.77
C LYS A 164 6.56 20.45 -12.23
N THR A 165 7.37 21.48 -12.50
CA THR A 165 7.89 21.74 -13.84
C THR A 165 8.72 20.56 -14.34
N GLN A 166 8.53 20.24 -15.60
CA GLN A 166 9.19 19.15 -16.28
C GLN A 166 10.72 19.26 -16.19
N GLN A 167 11.35 18.21 -15.70
CA GLN A 167 12.80 18.08 -15.66
C GLN A 167 13.31 17.36 -16.91
N SER A 168 14.59 17.55 -17.25
CA SER A 168 15.26 16.86 -18.36
C SER A 168 15.40 15.36 -18.09
N ALA A 169 15.68 14.99 -16.84
CA ALA A 169 15.72 13.61 -16.40
C ALA A 169 14.31 12.99 -16.36
N ARG A 170 14.22 11.72 -16.77
CA ARG A 170 12.99 10.91 -16.77
C ARG A 170 13.12 9.68 -15.86
N PRO A 171 13.34 9.86 -14.54
CA PRO A 171 13.56 8.75 -13.61
C PRO A 171 12.45 7.71 -13.63
N TYR A 172 11.17 8.14 -13.71
CA TYR A 172 10.04 7.21 -13.70
C TYR A 172 10.08 6.22 -14.87
N THR A 173 10.44 6.66 -16.07
CA THR A 173 10.51 5.77 -17.25
C THR A 173 11.55 4.66 -17.06
N VAL A 174 12.69 4.98 -16.46
CA VAL A 174 13.76 4.01 -16.15
C VAL A 174 13.31 3.09 -15.03
N LEU A 175 12.84 3.65 -13.90
CA LEU A 175 12.37 2.89 -12.73
C LEU A 175 11.24 1.93 -13.10
N ARG A 176 10.27 2.36 -13.91
CA ARG A 176 9.15 1.53 -14.38
C ARG A 176 9.63 0.26 -15.08
N LYS A 177 10.62 0.38 -15.96
CA LYS A 177 11.18 -0.75 -16.69
C LYS A 177 12.07 -1.63 -15.80
N THR A 178 13.03 -1.02 -15.08
CA THR A 178 14.01 -1.77 -14.28
C THR A 178 13.37 -2.49 -13.10
N LEU A 179 12.42 -1.86 -12.42
CA LEU A 179 11.72 -2.44 -11.26
C LEU A 179 10.43 -3.16 -11.65
N ARG A 180 10.12 -3.29 -12.96
CA ARG A 180 8.87 -3.89 -13.48
C ARG A 180 7.64 -3.37 -12.73
N LEU A 181 7.47 -2.05 -12.72
CA LEU A 181 6.37 -1.40 -12.00
C LEU A 181 5.02 -1.58 -12.70
N THR A 182 5.00 -1.92 -13.98
CA THR A 182 3.78 -2.17 -14.75
C THR A 182 3.84 -3.56 -15.38
N VAL A 183 2.76 -4.34 -15.24
CA VAL A 183 2.63 -5.73 -15.71
C VAL A 183 1.30 -5.86 -16.47
N GLU A 184 1.33 -6.41 -17.69
CA GLU A 184 0.17 -6.38 -18.60
C GLU A 184 -0.72 -7.64 -18.52
N ASP A 185 -0.32 -8.71 -17.82
CA ASP A 185 -1.00 -10.02 -17.85
C ASP A 185 -1.00 -10.77 -16.50
N ASP A 186 -1.23 -10.11 -15.36
CA ASP A 186 -1.32 -10.80 -14.06
C ASP A 186 -2.77 -11.18 -13.72
N SER A 187 -2.97 -12.40 -13.20
CA SER A 187 -4.30 -12.87 -12.80
C SER A 187 -4.69 -12.21 -11.47
N GLU A 188 -5.73 -11.39 -11.48
CA GLU A 188 -6.24 -10.76 -10.25
C GLU A 188 -6.84 -11.78 -9.25
N THR A 189 -7.27 -12.93 -9.76
CA THR A 189 -7.91 -13.98 -8.95
C THR A 189 -6.92 -14.98 -8.35
N ASP A 190 -5.79 -15.17 -9.02
CA ASP A 190 -4.70 -16.05 -8.63
C ASP A 190 -3.35 -15.34 -8.92
N PRO A 191 -3.01 -14.33 -8.11
CA PRO A 191 -1.92 -13.41 -8.43
C PRO A 191 -0.56 -14.05 -8.27
N THR A 192 0.33 -13.76 -9.21
CA THR A 192 1.73 -14.23 -9.18
C THR A 192 2.70 -13.12 -8.80
N ASP A 193 2.28 -11.87 -8.93
CA ASP A 193 3.07 -10.70 -8.63
C ASP A 193 2.32 -9.70 -7.74
N VAL A 194 3.08 -8.81 -7.09
CA VAL A 194 2.52 -7.74 -6.25
C VAL A 194 1.69 -6.70 -7.02
N SER A 195 1.76 -6.69 -8.37
CA SER A 195 0.91 -5.82 -9.21
C SER A 195 -0.58 -6.01 -9.03
N TYR A 196 -1.02 -7.19 -8.54
CA TYR A 196 -2.44 -7.52 -8.37
C TYR A 196 -3.24 -6.52 -7.52
N VAL A 197 -2.57 -5.78 -6.62
CA VAL A 197 -3.22 -4.79 -5.74
C VAL A 197 -3.73 -3.56 -6.49
N HIS A 198 -3.20 -3.28 -7.68
CA HIS A 198 -3.66 -2.23 -8.58
C HIS A 198 -3.95 -2.75 -10.01
N SER A 199 -4.04 -4.07 -10.16
CA SER A 199 -4.21 -4.82 -11.43
C SER A 199 -3.03 -4.72 -12.40
N VAL A 200 -2.50 -3.52 -12.64
CA VAL A 200 -1.42 -3.25 -13.61
C VAL A 200 -0.16 -2.77 -12.92
N TYR A 201 -0.26 -2.11 -11.76
CA TYR A 201 0.85 -1.41 -11.11
C TYR A 201 1.35 -2.11 -9.85
N ALA A 202 2.64 -2.41 -9.79
CA ALA A 202 3.34 -2.86 -8.60
C ALA A 202 3.86 -1.65 -7.80
N PRO A 203 3.44 -1.45 -6.54
CA PRO A 203 3.94 -0.34 -5.72
C PRO A 203 5.46 -0.33 -5.64
N ILE A 204 6.07 0.81 -6.00
CA ILE A 204 7.54 0.95 -6.01
C ILE A 204 8.15 0.69 -4.62
N SER A 205 7.47 1.13 -3.55
CA SER A 205 7.84 0.86 -2.16
C SER A 205 7.96 -0.64 -1.88
N VAL A 206 7.01 -1.42 -2.37
CA VAL A 206 6.99 -2.89 -2.22
C VAL A 206 8.04 -3.54 -3.10
N ARG A 207 8.29 -3.04 -4.32
CA ARG A 207 9.40 -3.53 -5.18
C ARG A 207 10.77 -3.32 -4.55
N LEU A 208 10.96 -2.23 -3.82
CA LEU A 208 12.19 -1.99 -3.06
C LEU A 208 12.34 -2.99 -1.91
N ALA A 209 11.26 -3.23 -1.15
CA ALA A 209 11.25 -4.23 -0.08
C ALA A 209 11.48 -5.66 -0.62
N GLN A 210 10.82 -6.01 -1.73
CA GLN A 210 11.01 -7.28 -2.44
C GLN A 210 12.47 -7.45 -2.90
N SER A 211 13.07 -6.39 -3.44
CA SER A 211 14.48 -6.42 -3.86
C SER A 211 15.44 -6.59 -2.68
N LEU A 212 15.12 -6.01 -1.53
CA LEU A 212 15.89 -6.16 -0.29
C LEU A 212 15.83 -7.58 0.26
N ALA A 213 14.66 -8.22 0.17
CA ALA A 213 14.43 -9.57 0.68
C ALA A 213 15.17 -10.66 -0.10
N ARG A 214 15.56 -10.40 -1.36
CA ARG A 214 16.36 -11.32 -2.18
C ARG A 214 17.78 -11.48 -1.63
N THR A 215 18.43 -12.60 -1.93
CA THR A 215 19.80 -12.92 -1.49
C THR A 215 20.83 -11.85 -1.88
N THR A 216 20.65 -11.20 -3.03
CA THR A 216 21.53 -10.12 -3.50
C THR A 216 21.27 -8.78 -2.82
N GLY A 217 20.14 -8.64 -2.12
CA GLY A 217 19.62 -7.38 -1.61
C GLY A 217 19.54 -6.31 -2.70
N TRP A 218 19.73 -5.05 -2.31
CA TRP A 218 19.73 -3.91 -3.23
C TRP A 218 20.93 -3.82 -4.16
N LYS A 219 21.87 -4.78 -4.15
CA LYS A 219 22.99 -4.79 -5.10
C LYS A 219 22.51 -4.90 -6.55
N SER A 220 21.38 -5.58 -6.78
CA SER A 220 20.81 -5.79 -8.12
C SER A 220 20.12 -4.56 -8.71
N ILE A 221 19.92 -3.49 -7.94
CA ILE A 221 19.21 -2.27 -8.37
C ILE A 221 19.99 -0.98 -8.06
N GLN A 222 21.29 -1.08 -7.75
CA GLN A 222 22.14 0.06 -7.35
C GLN A 222 22.11 1.23 -8.34
N ASP A 223 22.10 0.89 -9.63
CA ASP A 223 22.07 1.77 -10.78
C ASP A 223 20.81 2.66 -10.84
N VAL A 224 19.70 2.24 -10.25
CA VAL A 224 18.45 3.02 -10.22
C VAL A 224 18.14 3.64 -8.87
N LEU A 225 18.81 3.25 -7.78
CA LEU A 225 18.59 3.84 -6.45
C LEU A 225 18.92 5.34 -6.42
N GLY A 226 19.91 5.79 -7.19
CA GLY A 226 20.26 7.20 -7.32
C GLY A 226 19.21 8.05 -8.05
N LEU A 227 18.22 7.43 -8.69
CA LEU A 227 17.09 8.12 -9.33
C LEU A 227 15.95 8.40 -8.36
N LEU A 228 15.96 7.79 -7.18
CA LEU A 228 14.96 8.01 -6.13
C LEU A 228 15.32 9.23 -5.27
N PRO A 229 14.33 9.93 -4.71
CA PRO A 229 14.60 11.02 -3.78
C PRO A 229 15.30 10.54 -2.51
N GLY A 230 16.35 11.27 -2.12
CA GLY A 230 17.07 11.05 -0.86
C GLY A 230 18.24 10.06 -0.95
N PRO A 231 19.07 9.99 0.10
CA PRO A 231 20.22 9.10 0.13
C PRO A 231 19.80 7.64 0.36
N THR A 232 20.51 6.70 -0.29
CA THR A 232 20.43 5.28 0.05
C THR A 232 21.47 4.97 1.13
N ILE A 233 21.02 4.56 2.32
CA ILE A 233 21.88 4.28 3.47
C ILE A 233 21.77 2.79 3.83
N LEU A 234 22.90 2.08 3.82
CA LEU A 234 22.99 0.69 4.28
C LEU A 234 23.87 0.64 5.53
N HIS A 235 23.26 0.56 6.71
CA HIS A 235 23.98 0.31 7.95
C HIS A 235 24.06 -1.20 8.19
N GLN A 236 25.22 -1.79 7.92
CA GLN A 236 25.55 -3.11 8.46
C GLN A 236 25.98 -2.90 9.92
N PRO A 237 25.28 -3.46 10.94
CA PRO A 237 25.82 -3.43 12.29
C PRO A 237 27.18 -4.13 12.24
N ALA A 238 28.22 -3.44 12.72
CA ALA A 238 29.55 -4.01 12.83
C ALA A 238 29.43 -5.36 13.54
N SER A 239 29.94 -6.41 12.90
CA SER A 239 30.15 -7.70 13.54
C SER A 239 30.92 -7.41 14.82
N ILE A 240 30.36 -7.80 15.97
CA ILE A 240 31.10 -7.75 17.23
C ILE A 240 32.18 -8.85 17.10
N THR A 241 33.29 -8.53 16.46
CA THR A 241 34.49 -9.35 16.48
C THR A 241 35.07 -9.17 17.88
N GLN A 242 34.57 -9.95 18.84
CA GLN A 242 35.22 -10.09 20.13
C GLN A 242 36.58 -10.74 19.90
N THR A 243 37.63 -9.94 19.70
CA THR A 243 38.97 -10.36 20.05
C THR A 243 39.18 -9.96 21.52
N PRO A 244 39.27 -10.92 22.46
CA PRO A 244 39.59 -10.58 23.84
C PRO A 244 41.05 -10.16 23.90
N THR A 245 41.30 -8.86 24.01
CA THR A 245 42.59 -8.35 24.48
C THR A 245 42.57 -8.43 26.01
N PRO A 246 43.53 -9.14 26.64
CA PRO A 246 43.62 -9.15 28.09
C PRO A 246 44.28 -7.83 28.53
N LEU A 247 43.47 -6.91 29.04
CA LEU A 247 43.97 -5.82 29.87
C LEU A 247 43.62 -6.13 31.32
N THR A 248 44.67 -6.46 32.05
CA THR A 248 44.74 -6.59 33.50
C THR A 248 44.31 -5.29 34.18
N ASN A 249 43.49 -5.45 35.22
CA ASN A 249 43.27 -4.55 36.36
C ASN A 249 42.69 -3.16 36.05
N LEU A 250 41.47 -2.91 36.53
CA LEU A 250 41.21 -2.06 37.70
C LEU A 250 39.68 -1.85 37.89
N SER A 251 39.20 -2.31 39.04
CA SER A 251 38.21 -1.64 39.92
C SER A 251 36.87 -1.18 39.34
N VAL A 252 35.83 -1.93 39.68
CA VAL A 252 34.43 -1.46 39.76
C VAL A 252 34.31 -0.40 40.86
N PRO A 253 33.52 0.67 40.65
CA PRO A 253 32.47 0.95 41.63
C PRO A 253 31.08 1.07 40.99
N GLN A 254 30.13 0.51 41.72
CA GLN A 254 28.69 0.47 41.45
C GLN A 254 28.07 1.85 41.71
N HIS A 255 27.40 2.47 40.72
CA HIS A 255 26.13 3.18 40.95
C HIS A 255 25.40 3.52 39.63
N MET A 256 24.26 2.84 39.44
CA MET A 256 23.00 3.35 38.89
C MET A 256 23.02 4.34 37.69
N THR A 257 22.98 3.82 36.46
CA THR A 257 21.97 4.21 35.43
C THR A 257 21.93 3.17 34.32
N ARG A 258 20.82 2.42 34.20
CA ARG A 258 20.55 1.52 33.06
C ARG A 258 19.80 2.31 31.98
N PRO A 259 20.26 2.38 30.72
CA PRO A 259 19.35 2.53 29.60
C PRO A 259 18.73 1.17 29.28
N ILE A 260 17.40 1.15 29.15
CA ILE A 260 16.60 0.00 28.74
C ILE A 260 16.85 -0.24 27.26
N ILE A 261 17.78 -1.12 26.92
CA ILE A 261 17.77 -1.88 25.67
C ILE A 261 17.67 -3.34 26.08
N GLY A 262 16.45 -3.87 25.99
CA GLY A 262 16.13 -5.21 26.41
C GLY A 262 14.77 -5.63 25.88
N LEU A 263 14.76 -6.19 24.68
CA LEU A 263 13.96 -7.38 24.42
C LEU A 263 14.73 -8.31 23.47
N ILE A 264 15.82 -8.86 24.01
CA ILE A 264 16.41 -10.10 23.52
C ILE A 264 15.67 -11.23 24.24
N LEU A 265 14.92 -12.06 23.50
CA LEU A 265 14.53 -13.39 23.97
C LEU A 265 15.44 -14.43 23.30
N LYS A 266 16.57 -14.70 23.94
CA LYS A 266 17.33 -15.95 23.80
C LYS A 266 17.74 -16.39 25.20
N GLY A 267 16.92 -17.26 25.81
CA GLY A 267 17.34 -18.09 26.94
C GLY A 267 18.07 -19.31 26.40
N GLY A 268 19.29 -19.55 26.88
CA GLY A 268 20.14 -20.64 26.43
C GLY A 268 20.03 -21.91 27.26
N SER A 269 20.43 -23.03 26.66
CA SER A 269 21.27 -24.06 27.27
C SER A 269 21.87 -24.92 26.16
N GLY A 270 23.16 -25.21 26.29
CA GLY A 270 23.95 -25.87 25.25
C GLY A 270 23.61 -27.34 25.09
N SER A 271 23.48 -27.75 23.82
CA SER A 271 23.93 -29.05 23.33
C SER A 271 23.89 -29.01 21.80
N SER A 272 24.99 -29.45 21.20
CA SER A 272 25.16 -29.73 19.77
C SER A 272 24.06 -30.62 19.19
N LEU A 273 23.80 -30.41 17.89
CA LEU A 273 22.87 -31.12 16.98
C LEU A 273 21.37 -30.83 17.18
N SER A 274 20.84 -29.97 16.30
CA SER A 274 19.49 -30.13 15.75
C SER A 274 19.35 -29.28 14.49
N SER A 275 19.18 -29.93 13.35
CA SER A 275 18.41 -29.48 12.17
C SER A 275 18.05 -27.99 12.15
N GLN A 276 18.73 -27.19 11.32
CA GLN A 276 18.26 -25.86 10.94
C GLN A 276 16.95 -26.00 10.17
N GLY A 277 15.84 -26.06 10.90
CA GLY A 277 14.55 -25.62 10.39
C GLY A 277 14.69 -24.13 10.12
N ASP A 278 14.61 -23.76 8.84
CA ASP A 278 14.80 -22.41 8.34
C ASP A 278 13.66 -21.52 8.87
N SER A 279 13.85 -20.92 10.04
CA SER A 279 12.89 -19.95 10.57
C SER A 279 12.93 -18.72 9.67
N PRO A 280 11.77 -18.22 9.18
CA PRO A 280 11.75 -17.11 8.25
C PRO A 280 12.42 -15.87 8.86
N LYS A 281 13.22 -15.18 8.05
CA LYS A 281 13.84 -13.91 8.42
C LYS A 281 12.77 -12.85 8.56
N VAL A 282 12.76 -12.11 9.66
CA VAL A 282 11.80 -11.02 9.86
C VAL A 282 12.40 -9.71 9.37
N ILE A 283 11.72 -9.03 8.43
CA ILE A 283 12.08 -7.69 7.93
C ILE A 283 11.05 -6.68 8.43
N LEU A 284 11.53 -5.67 9.18
CA LEU A 284 10.72 -4.53 9.57
C LEU A 284 10.74 -3.46 8.45
N VAL A 285 9.58 -3.16 7.88
CA VAL A 285 9.42 -2.08 6.89
C VAL A 285 8.72 -0.91 7.55
N PHE A 286 9.42 0.22 7.72
CA PHE A 286 8.87 1.43 8.29
C PHE A 286 8.58 2.47 7.19
N PHE A 287 7.30 2.74 6.94
CA PHE A 287 6.83 3.82 6.07
C PHE A 287 6.77 5.15 6.82
N LEU A 288 7.64 6.10 6.44
CA LEU A 288 7.62 7.47 6.96
C LEU A 288 6.78 8.36 6.03
N GLY A 289 5.68 8.91 6.53
CA GLY A 289 4.74 9.73 5.74
C GLY A 289 3.43 9.03 5.40
N GLY A 290 3.32 7.72 5.66
CA GLY A 290 2.09 6.96 5.55
C GLY A 290 2.23 5.70 4.68
N CYS A 291 1.29 4.77 4.84
CA CYS A 291 1.22 3.51 4.11
C CYS A 291 -0.22 3.21 3.72
N THR A 292 -0.42 2.68 2.52
CA THR A 292 -1.74 2.32 1.99
C THR A 292 -2.09 0.86 2.31
N PHE A 293 -3.38 0.54 2.31
CA PHE A 293 -3.81 -0.86 2.43
C PHE A 293 -3.31 -1.73 1.27
N ALA A 294 -3.16 -1.17 0.06
CA ALA A 294 -2.62 -1.89 -1.09
C ALA A 294 -1.16 -2.31 -0.87
N GLU A 295 -0.31 -1.43 -0.33
CA GLU A 295 1.07 -1.76 0.01
C GLU A 295 1.15 -2.80 1.13
N ILE A 296 0.26 -2.72 2.13
CA ILE A 296 0.17 -3.71 3.20
C ILE A 296 -0.19 -5.09 2.64
N SER A 297 -1.20 -5.17 1.78
CA SER A 297 -1.63 -6.41 1.14
C SER A 297 -0.51 -7.00 0.28
N ALA A 298 0.20 -6.17 -0.48
CA ALA A 298 1.31 -6.61 -1.32
C ALA A 298 2.51 -7.14 -0.51
N LEU A 299 2.85 -6.52 0.63
CA LEU A 299 3.89 -7.05 1.52
C LEU A 299 3.47 -8.37 2.18
N ARG A 300 2.20 -8.50 2.59
CA ARG A 300 1.66 -9.77 3.10
C ARG A 300 1.68 -10.87 2.04
N PHE A 301 1.36 -10.52 0.79
CA PHE A 301 1.44 -11.44 -0.34
C PHE A 301 2.87 -11.99 -0.50
N LEU A 302 3.90 -11.13 -0.44
CA LEU A 302 5.30 -11.58 -0.50
C LEU A 302 5.70 -12.51 0.66
N SER A 303 5.13 -12.34 1.84
CA SER A 303 5.38 -13.24 2.98
C SER A 303 4.64 -14.59 2.89
N GLN A 304 3.64 -14.71 2.02
CA GLN A 304 2.83 -15.92 1.87
C GLN A 304 3.28 -16.81 0.69
N GLN A 305 4.23 -16.37 -0.14
CA GLN A 305 4.73 -17.17 -1.25
C GLN A 305 5.52 -18.39 -0.75
N ASP A 306 5.35 -19.54 -1.43
CA ASP A 306 5.94 -20.83 -1.02
C ASP A 306 7.47 -20.79 -0.94
N ASP A 307 8.12 -19.97 -1.78
CA ASP A 307 9.57 -19.78 -1.82
C ASP A 307 10.08 -18.67 -0.87
N SER A 308 9.19 -18.07 -0.07
CA SER A 308 9.54 -16.93 0.77
C SER A 308 10.21 -17.38 2.07
N SER A 309 11.46 -16.96 2.25
CA SER A 309 12.20 -17.10 3.51
C SER A 309 12.05 -15.87 4.42
N VAL A 310 11.07 -15.00 4.13
CA VAL A 310 10.95 -13.67 4.76
C VAL A 310 9.53 -13.35 5.22
N GLU A 311 9.40 -12.88 6.46
CA GLU A 311 8.19 -12.30 7.02
C GLU A 311 8.33 -10.77 7.16
N PHE A 312 7.36 -10.01 6.66
CA PHE A 312 7.36 -8.55 6.78
C PHE A 312 6.53 -8.07 7.98
N VAL A 313 7.15 -7.28 8.85
CA VAL A 313 6.46 -6.49 9.88
C VAL A 313 6.38 -5.05 9.40
N ILE A 314 5.15 -4.52 9.31
CA ILE A 314 4.90 -3.21 8.71
C ILE A 314 4.65 -2.20 9.82
N VAL A 315 5.39 -1.10 9.78
CA VAL A 315 5.19 0.06 10.65
C VAL A 315 4.98 1.28 9.76
N THR A 316 4.07 2.16 10.17
CA THR A 316 3.81 3.40 9.43
C THR A 316 3.49 4.53 10.39
N THR A 317 3.80 5.76 10.00
CA THR A 317 3.36 6.95 10.75
C THR A 317 1.85 7.14 10.70
N ASN A 318 1.20 6.75 9.60
CA ASN A 318 -0.26 6.81 9.45
C ASN A 318 -0.75 5.83 8.36
N LEU A 319 -2.02 5.44 8.43
CA LEU A 319 -2.70 4.76 7.31
C LEU A 319 -3.32 5.83 6.41
N ILE A 320 -2.95 5.82 5.13
CA ILE A 320 -3.36 6.86 4.17
C ILE A 320 -3.95 6.27 2.89
N ASN A 321 -4.70 7.10 2.17
CA ASN A 321 -5.08 6.90 0.77
C ASN A 321 -4.90 8.21 -0.01
N GLY A 322 -5.09 8.16 -1.33
CA GLY A 322 -4.94 9.32 -2.19
C GLY A 322 -5.79 10.53 -1.79
N ASN A 323 -7.00 10.32 -1.28
CA ASN A 323 -7.88 11.42 -0.87
C ASN A 323 -7.40 12.08 0.41
N THR A 324 -7.16 11.29 1.46
CA THR A 324 -6.65 11.81 2.75
C THR A 324 -5.28 12.46 2.62
N PHE A 325 -4.47 11.98 1.67
CA PHE A 325 -3.15 12.55 1.41
C PHE A 325 -3.25 13.93 0.76
N ILE A 326 -4.05 14.06 -0.32
CA ILE A 326 -4.27 15.38 -0.95
C ILE A 326 -4.97 16.35 0.01
N GLU A 327 -5.95 15.87 0.78
CA GLU A 327 -6.64 16.67 1.80
C GLU A 327 -5.66 17.23 2.84
N SER A 328 -4.65 16.44 3.26
CA SER A 328 -3.63 16.92 4.20
C SER A 328 -2.73 18.03 3.65
N LEU A 329 -2.71 18.22 2.33
CA LEU A 329 -1.95 19.29 1.64
C LEU A 329 -2.83 20.50 1.31
N MET A 330 -4.13 20.43 1.60
CA MET A 330 -5.08 21.53 1.42
C MET A 330 -5.15 22.39 2.68
N GLU A 331 -5.23 23.71 2.47
CA GLU A 331 -5.48 24.63 3.57
C GLU A 331 -6.95 24.52 4.01
N PRO A 332 -7.23 24.48 5.32
CA PRO A 332 -8.59 24.56 5.82
C PRO A 332 -9.13 25.96 5.50
N LEU A 333 -9.91 26.06 4.43
CA LEU A 333 -10.57 27.30 4.08
C LEU A 333 -11.59 27.59 5.16
N GLY A 334 -11.32 28.64 5.94
CA GLY A 334 -12.21 29.09 7.00
C GLY A 334 -13.63 29.16 6.44
N GLN A 335 -14.56 28.49 7.11
CA GLN A 335 -15.98 28.54 6.79
C GLN A 335 -16.33 30.00 6.51
N GLN A 336 -16.63 30.33 5.24
CA GLN A 336 -17.25 31.60 4.95
C GLN A 336 -18.49 31.64 5.83
N ASN A 337 -18.50 32.58 6.77
CA ASN A 337 -19.65 32.89 7.59
C ASN A 337 -20.86 32.87 6.65
N LYS A 338 -21.75 31.90 6.85
CA LYS A 338 -23.13 32.00 6.38
C LYS A 338 -23.70 33.23 7.08
N ILE A 339 -23.44 34.40 6.49
CA ILE A 339 -24.18 35.61 6.76
C ILE A 339 -25.56 35.28 6.21
N THR A 340 -26.36 34.69 7.09
CA THR A 340 -27.79 34.60 6.98
C THR A 340 -28.26 36.05 7.06
N SER A 341 -28.68 36.58 5.91
CA SER A 341 -29.51 37.77 5.86
C SER A 341 -30.84 37.42 5.22
#